data_AF-A0A971UQV5-F1
#
_entry.id   AF-A0A971UQV5-F1
#
_cell.length_a   1.000
_cell.length_b   1.000
_cell.length_c   1.000
_cell.angle_alpha   90.00
_cell.angle_beta   90.00
_cell.angle_gamma   90.00
#
_symmetry.space_group_name_H-M   'P 1'
#
loop_
_entity.id
_entity.type
_entity.pdbx_description
1 polymer ?
#
loop_
_entity_poly.entity_id
_entity_poly.type
_entity_poly.pdbx_seq_one_letter_code
_entity_poly.pdbx_strand_id
1 'polypeptide(L)'
;MKASKMWLAVLAVTPVLALASVALADSAYDPGDFDVVIADGQSGNFTINNQKWLITSTGSQTGLGTLRGGGELVVLGALNLNANSYVARYGEGTLTVDEGGVLTAATYLYFGGRDGSTGRLNLISGTATFGAVWAPNGAGDSAVITQSGGSSTWNGRVYLGGAYAGAANAAMTVSGGTATFNGRFDVGASGSARLDVKGAGRVIVSSTGEMYVNGSSILGFTVASASQGPMIDMSCLSGKANFNAGMSVDMAVEGGAVYAGQTVNLIRWAGLTDTHLGNMSLFLDDMGVWELQIGQYEGVQTLQAKALVDVVNVPEPATMGLLGLGLVGLAMRRRR
;
A
#
# COMPACT_ATOMS: atom_id res chain seq x y z
N MET A 1 -36.04 -8.60 81.98
CA MET A 1 -34.57 -8.60 82.06
C MET A 1 -34.01 -9.19 80.78
N LYS A 2 -33.17 -8.41 80.08
CA LYS A 2 -32.10 -8.77 79.13
C LYS A 2 -32.23 -10.06 78.28
N ALA A 3 -32.35 -9.89 76.96
CA ALA A 3 -31.27 -10.25 76.02
C ALA A 3 -31.63 -9.78 74.59
N SER A 4 -31.01 -8.68 74.17
CA SER A 4 -30.95 -8.22 72.79
C SER A 4 -30.07 -9.16 71.96
N LYS A 5 -30.64 -9.80 70.91
CA LYS A 5 -29.84 -10.45 69.87
C LYS A 5 -29.65 -9.47 68.71
N MET A 6 -28.48 -8.83 68.68
CA MET A 6 -27.97 -8.13 67.49
C MET A 6 -27.71 -9.18 66.41
N TRP A 7 -28.38 -9.04 65.27
CA TRP A 7 -28.01 -9.76 64.05
C TRP A 7 -26.87 -8.99 63.39
N LEU A 8 -25.69 -9.60 63.38
CA LEU A 8 -24.51 -9.13 62.67
C LEU A 8 -24.72 -9.44 61.18
N ALA A 9 -24.92 -8.41 60.36
CA ALA A 9 -24.90 -8.55 58.91
C ALA A 9 -23.44 -8.79 58.47
N VAL A 10 -23.13 -10.05 58.14
CA VAL A 10 -21.85 -10.41 57.49
C VAL A 10 -21.92 -9.89 56.06
N LEU A 11 -21.25 -8.77 55.80
CA LEU A 11 -20.96 -8.28 54.46
C LEU A 11 -19.99 -9.28 53.82
N ALA A 12 -20.49 -10.14 52.93
CA ALA A 12 -19.64 -10.97 52.09
C ALA A 12 -18.97 -10.07 51.04
N VAL A 13 -17.75 -9.63 51.31
CA VAL A 13 -16.89 -9.01 50.30
C VAL A 13 -16.38 -10.13 49.38
N THR A 14 -17.07 -10.36 48.28
CA THR A 14 -16.52 -11.14 47.16
C THR A 14 -15.37 -10.35 46.53
N PRO A 15 -14.13 -10.89 46.50
CA PRO A 15 -13.09 -10.27 45.70
C PRO A 15 -13.47 -10.43 44.23
N VAL A 16 -13.74 -9.30 43.56
CA VAL A 16 -13.73 -9.24 42.09
C VAL A 16 -12.27 -9.45 41.68
N LEU A 17 -11.90 -10.69 41.40
CA LEU A 17 -10.70 -11.00 40.64
C LEU A 17 -10.94 -10.44 39.23
N ALA A 18 -10.46 -9.22 39.00
CA ALA A 18 -10.26 -8.70 37.66
C ALA A 18 -9.18 -9.56 36.99
N LEU A 19 -9.61 -10.63 36.32
CA LEU A 19 -8.81 -11.29 35.30
C LEU A 19 -8.61 -10.27 34.18
N ALA A 20 -7.55 -9.49 34.27
CA ALA A 20 -7.01 -8.78 33.13
C ALA A 20 -6.52 -9.86 32.16
N SER A 21 -7.37 -10.26 31.22
CA SER A 21 -6.93 -10.93 30.02
C SER A 21 -6.11 -9.92 29.23
N VAL A 22 -4.80 -9.85 29.51
CA VAL A 22 -3.85 -9.30 28.56
C VAL A 22 -3.90 -10.24 27.38
N ALA A 23 -4.73 -9.90 26.39
CA ALA A 23 -4.51 -10.41 25.05
C ALA A 23 -3.12 -9.89 24.67
N LEU A 24 -2.09 -10.70 24.90
CA LEU A 24 -0.84 -10.56 24.18
C LEU A 24 -1.25 -10.73 22.73
N ALA A 25 -1.38 -9.62 22.01
CA ALA A 25 -1.39 -9.69 20.56
C ALA A 25 -0.09 -10.41 20.21
N ASP A 26 -0.22 -11.62 19.68
CA ASP A 26 0.91 -12.36 19.13
C ASP A 26 1.47 -11.46 18.03
N SER A 27 2.64 -10.86 18.26
CA SER A 27 3.26 -10.00 17.25
C SER A 27 3.52 -10.88 16.04
N ALA A 28 3.26 -10.37 14.83
CA ALA A 28 3.53 -11.12 13.62
C ALA A 28 5.03 -11.42 13.42
N TYR A 29 5.88 -10.85 14.26
CA TYR A 29 7.34 -10.91 14.18
C TYR A 29 7.93 -11.50 15.46
N ASP A 30 8.41 -12.74 15.40
CA ASP A 30 9.20 -13.34 16.48
C ASP A 30 10.63 -12.77 16.44
N PRO A 31 11.12 -12.11 17.51
CA PRO A 31 12.50 -11.63 17.57
C PRO A 31 13.57 -12.71 17.30
N GLY A 32 13.25 -14.00 17.52
CA GLY A 32 14.14 -15.13 17.24
C GLY A 32 14.42 -15.36 15.75
N ASP A 33 13.60 -14.82 14.84
CA ASP A 33 13.76 -14.94 13.39
C ASP A 33 14.71 -13.88 12.78
N PHE A 34 15.25 -12.98 13.61
CA PHE A 34 16.07 -11.85 13.18
C PHE A 34 17.52 -11.97 13.66
N ASP A 35 18.46 -11.58 12.80
CA ASP A 35 19.88 -11.56 13.12
C ASP A 35 20.24 -10.44 14.10
N VAL A 36 19.50 -9.33 14.03
CA VAL A 36 19.69 -8.15 14.89
C VAL A 36 18.33 -7.64 15.35
N VAL A 37 18.19 -7.48 16.67
CA VAL A 37 16.99 -6.91 17.30
C VAL A 37 17.38 -5.63 18.03
N ILE A 38 16.77 -4.51 17.63
CA ILE A 38 16.94 -3.19 18.24
C ILE A 38 15.74 -2.96 19.15
N ALA A 39 15.94 -3.13 20.45
CA ALA A 39 14.91 -2.96 21.47
C ALA A 39 14.94 -1.60 22.19
N ASP A 40 16.03 -0.86 22.03
CA ASP A 40 16.30 0.45 22.64
C ASP A 40 16.67 1.48 21.56
N GLY A 41 16.82 2.74 21.96
CA GLY A 41 17.26 3.81 21.07
C GLY A 41 18.74 3.70 20.67
N GLN A 42 18.99 3.64 19.38
CA GLN A 42 20.31 3.60 18.77
C GLN A 42 20.51 4.74 17.76
N SER A 43 21.75 5.19 17.64
CA SER A 43 22.14 6.20 16.67
C SER A 43 23.44 5.81 15.98
N GLY A 44 23.53 6.10 14.69
CA GLY A 44 24.68 5.77 13.86
C GLY A 44 24.27 5.28 12.49
N ASN A 45 25.19 5.36 11.55
CA ASN A 45 24.99 4.80 10.22
C ASN A 45 25.02 3.27 10.30
N PHE A 46 24.20 2.62 9.50
CA PHE A 46 24.09 1.17 9.51
C PHE A 46 24.00 0.60 8.09
N THR A 47 24.44 -0.64 7.95
CA THR A 47 24.34 -1.39 6.69
C THR A 47 23.84 -2.79 7.00
N ILE A 48 22.76 -3.18 6.34
CA ILE A 48 22.15 -4.50 6.46
C ILE A 48 22.51 -5.25 5.18
N ASN A 49 23.29 -6.33 5.32
CA ASN A 49 23.88 -7.04 4.19
C ASN A 49 23.64 -8.55 4.31
N ASN A 50 22.68 -9.10 3.56
CA ASN A 50 22.22 -10.49 3.72
C ASN A 50 21.81 -10.81 5.17
N GLN A 51 21.18 -9.86 5.86
CA GLN A 51 20.74 -9.99 7.24
C GLN A 51 19.30 -9.51 7.39
N LYS A 52 18.63 -9.99 8.43
CA LYS A 52 17.31 -9.55 8.86
C LYS A 52 17.40 -8.79 10.17
N TRP A 53 16.92 -7.55 10.16
CA TRP A 53 16.90 -6.68 11.34
C TRP A 53 15.47 -6.38 11.74
N LEU A 54 15.22 -6.32 13.05
CA LEU A 54 13.96 -5.90 13.65
C LEU A 54 14.19 -4.70 14.56
N ILE A 55 13.45 -3.61 14.34
CA ILE A 55 13.28 -2.55 15.34
C ILE A 55 11.96 -2.83 16.06
N THR A 56 12.04 -3.24 17.32
CA THR A 56 10.83 -3.56 18.11
C THR A 56 9.99 -2.32 18.38
N SER A 57 8.77 -2.48 18.89
CA SER A 57 7.86 -1.38 19.20
C SER A 57 8.39 -0.34 20.19
N THR A 58 9.37 -0.71 21.02
CA THR A 58 10.07 0.20 21.96
C THR A 58 11.41 0.71 21.42
N GLY A 59 11.94 0.07 20.39
CA GLY A 59 13.24 0.38 19.82
C GLY A 59 13.21 1.58 18.88
N SER A 60 14.39 2.16 18.66
CA SER A 60 14.55 3.13 17.58
C SER A 60 15.94 3.13 16.97
N GLN A 61 16.03 3.44 15.68
CA GLN A 61 17.29 3.62 14.96
C GLN A 61 17.30 4.97 14.25
N THR A 62 18.37 5.75 14.44
CA THR A 62 18.59 7.01 13.71
C THR A 62 19.93 7.00 12.98
N GLY A 63 19.93 7.35 11.69
CA GLY A 63 21.17 7.52 10.92
C GLY A 63 20.98 7.26 9.43
N LEU A 64 22.09 7.19 8.69
CA LEU A 64 22.05 6.73 7.30
C LEU A 64 21.85 5.21 7.25
N GLY A 65 20.83 4.76 6.53
CA GLY A 65 20.54 3.34 6.33
C GLY A 65 20.90 2.86 4.93
N THR A 66 21.54 1.69 4.83
CA THR A 66 21.75 1.00 3.55
C THR A 66 21.37 -0.47 3.68
N LEU A 67 20.33 -0.89 2.95
CA LEU A 67 20.01 -2.30 2.75
C LEU A 67 20.66 -2.77 1.45
N ARG A 68 21.25 -3.98 1.45
CA ARG A 68 21.88 -4.58 0.28
C ARG A 68 21.97 -6.11 0.41
N GLY A 69 22.23 -6.79 -0.70
CA GLY A 69 22.45 -8.24 -0.73
C GLY A 69 21.27 -9.01 -0.11
N GLY A 70 20.03 -8.63 -0.38
CA GLY A 70 18.86 -9.26 0.25
C GLY A 70 18.66 -8.89 1.72
N GLY A 71 19.23 -7.77 2.19
CA GLY A 71 19.00 -7.27 3.54
C GLY A 71 17.53 -6.90 3.78
N GLU A 72 17.01 -7.27 4.95
CA GLU A 72 15.63 -7.03 5.37
C GLU A 72 15.62 -6.21 6.67
N LEU A 73 14.75 -5.20 6.73
CA LEU A 73 14.51 -4.40 7.93
C LEU A 73 13.02 -4.29 8.20
N VAL A 74 12.58 -4.74 9.36
CA VAL A 74 11.22 -4.58 9.87
C VAL A 74 11.21 -3.50 10.95
N VAL A 75 10.27 -2.56 10.86
CA VAL A 75 10.13 -1.43 11.77
C VAL A 75 8.77 -1.48 12.44
N LEU A 76 8.76 -1.84 13.73
CA LEU A 76 7.60 -1.77 14.63
C LEU A 76 7.68 -0.56 15.57
N GLY A 77 8.92 -0.11 15.87
CA GLY A 77 9.21 1.11 16.62
C GLY A 77 9.46 2.30 15.71
N ALA A 78 10.61 2.98 15.86
CA ALA A 78 10.94 4.15 15.05
C ALA A 78 12.23 4.00 14.23
N LEU A 79 12.16 4.33 12.95
CA LEU A 79 13.32 4.45 12.06
C LEU A 79 13.41 5.88 11.50
N ASN A 80 14.51 6.58 11.79
CA ASN A 80 14.78 7.92 11.31
C ASN A 80 16.02 7.96 10.41
N LEU A 81 15.79 8.00 9.10
CA LEU A 81 16.79 8.16 8.05
C LEU A 81 17.03 9.66 7.80
N ASN A 82 18.01 10.21 8.53
CA ASN A 82 18.33 11.64 8.53
C ASN A 82 19.32 12.05 7.42
N ALA A 83 19.73 11.11 6.57
CA ALA A 83 20.63 11.32 5.44
C ALA A 83 20.24 10.39 4.28
N ASN A 84 20.88 10.62 3.13
CA ASN A 84 20.67 9.85 1.90
C ASN A 84 20.79 8.34 2.13
N SER A 85 19.67 7.64 2.04
CA SER A 85 19.57 6.22 2.43
C SER A 85 19.08 5.35 1.28
N TYR A 86 19.42 4.07 1.32
CA TYR A 86 19.16 3.12 0.24
C TYR A 86 18.38 1.91 0.73
N VAL A 87 17.29 1.62 0.04
CA VAL A 87 16.63 0.31 0.05
C VAL A 87 17.12 -0.42 -1.19
N ALA A 88 18.08 -1.35 -0.98
CA ALA A 88 18.81 -2.08 -2.01
C ALA A 88 19.83 -1.24 -2.80
N ARG A 89 21.02 -0.99 -2.21
CA ARG A 89 22.12 -0.33 -2.95
C ARG A 89 22.81 -1.24 -3.96
N TYR A 90 22.94 -2.52 -3.63
CA TYR A 90 23.52 -3.58 -4.45
C TYR A 90 22.74 -4.88 -4.20
N GLY A 91 22.19 -5.51 -5.23
CA GLY A 91 21.31 -6.69 -5.07
C GLY A 91 19.91 -6.32 -4.57
N GLU A 92 19.34 -7.12 -3.67
CA GLU A 92 17.99 -6.86 -3.15
C GLU A 92 18.00 -6.17 -1.77
N GLY A 93 16.86 -5.59 -1.39
CA GLY A 93 16.65 -5.01 -0.08
C GLY A 93 15.18 -4.73 0.19
N THR A 94 14.71 -5.05 1.39
CA THR A 94 13.30 -4.93 1.79
C THR A 94 13.17 -4.17 3.09
N LEU A 95 12.36 -3.12 3.09
CA LEU A 95 11.99 -2.34 4.26
C LEU A 95 10.49 -2.51 4.53
N THR A 96 10.13 -3.00 5.70
CA THR A 96 8.75 -3.19 6.13
C THR A 96 8.45 -2.28 7.32
N VAL A 97 7.32 -1.59 7.29
CA VAL A 97 6.82 -0.74 8.39
C VAL A 97 5.43 -1.23 8.78
N ASP A 98 5.30 -1.69 10.02
CA ASP A 98 4.11 -2.40 10.49
C ASP A 98 3.87 -2.19 11.99
N GLU A 99 2.77 -2.73 12.51
CA GLU A 99 2.30 -2.68 13.90
C GLU A 99 2.39 -1.28 14.55
N GLY A 100 2.08 -0.23 13.76
CA GLY A 100 2.16 1.16 14.22
C GLY A 100 3.54 1.80 14.16
N GLY A 101 4.54 1.11 13.60
CA GLY A 101 5.89 1.62 13.41
C GLY A 101 5.96 2.91 12.60
N VAL A 102 7.01 3.68 12.83
CA VAL A 102 7.20 5.03 12.28
C VAL A 102 8.49 5.08 11.48
N LEU A 103 8.36 5.33 10.17
CA LEU A 103 9.49 5.61 9.28
C LEU A 103 9.53 7.10 8.96
N THR A 104 10.68 7.74 9.19
CA THR A 104 10.96 9.10 8.69
C THR A 104 12.21 9.06 7.83
N ALA A 105 12.10 9.39 6.55
CA ALA A 105 13.22 9.58 5.65
C ALA A 105 13.24 11.02 5.17
N ALA A 106 13.90 11.91 5.93
CA ALA A 106 13.75 13.36 5.76
C ALA A 106 14.41 13.93 4.49
N THR A 107 15.39 13.22 3.93
CA THR A 107 16.20 13.69 2.79
C THR A 107 15.86 12.90 1.52
N TYR A 108 16.81 12.13 0.99
CA TYR A 108 16.61 11.29 -0.17
C TYR A 108 16.52 9.82 0.25
N LEU A 109 15.47 9.14 -0.22
CA LEU A 109 15.36 7.69 -0.14
C LEU A 109 15.43 7.10 -1.55
N TYR A 110 16.40 6.22 -1.76
CA TYR A 110 16.66 5.58 -3.04
C TYR A 110 16.23 4.11 -2.97
N PHE A 111 15.49 3.65 -3.98
CA PHE A 111 15.18 2.24 -4.19
C PHE A 111 15.97 1.74 -5.38
N GLY A 112 16.69 0.63 -5.25
CA GLY A 112 17.52 0.12 -6.35
C GLY A 112 18.63 1.12 -6.72
N GLY A 113 19.80 0.96 -6.11
CA GLY A 113 20.91 1.89 -6.23
C GLY A 113 21.83 1.64 -7.42
N ARG A 114 22.17 0.37 -7.72
CA ARG A 114 23.14 -0.06 -8.75
C ARG A 114 22.97 -1.52 -9.18
N ASP A 115 23.47 -1.83 -10.38
CA ASP A 115 23.76 -3.18 -10.86
C ASP A 115 22.54 -4.12 -10.94
N GLY A 116 21.37 -3.59 -11.34
CA GLY A 116 20.14 -4.39 -11.45
C GLY A 116 19.50 -4.69 -10.09
N SER A 117 19.79 -3.85 -9.10
CA SER A 117 19.26 -3.95 -7.74
C SER A 117 17.75 -3.73 -7.68
N THR A 118 17.10 -4.37 -6.70
CA THR A 118 15.66 -4.23 -6.47
C THR A 118 15.37 -3.81 -5.04
N GLY A 119 14.83 -2.61 -4.88
CA GLY A 119 14.38 -2.09 -3.58
C GLY A 119 12.90 -2.31 -3.35
N ARG A 120 12.52 -2.77 -2.15
CA ARG A 120 11.12 -3.01 -1.77
C ARG A 120 10.74 -2.26 -0.50
N LEU A 121 9.61 -1.55 -0.52
CA LEU A 121 8.96 -0.98 0.66
C LEU A 121 7.59 -1.63 0.84
N ASN A 122 7.31 -2.10 2.06
CA ASN A 122 6.01 -2.59 2.48
C ASN A 122 5.52 -1.72 3.65
N LEU A 123 4.42 -0.99 3.47
CA LEU A 123 3.76 -0.23 4.52
C LEU A 123 2.42 -0.89 4.85
N ILE A 124 2.36 -1.59 5.98
CA ILE A 124 1.24 -2.47 6.31
C ILE A 124 0.24 -1.75 7.21
N SER A 125 0.66 -1.27 8.38
CA SER A 125 -0.23 -0.56 9.32
C SER A 125 0.43 0.66 10.00
N GLY A 126 1.70 0.93 9.71
CA GLY A 126 2.46 2.02 10.31
C GLY A 126 2.31 3.38 9.62
N THR A 127 3.21 4.30 9.96
CA THR A 127 3.28 5.63 9.36
C THR A 127 4.63 5.86 8.72
N ALA A 128 4.63 6.53 7.55
CA ALA A 128 5.86 6.84 6.84
C ALA A 128 5.86 8.29 6.33
N THR A 129 6.96 9.01 6.56
CA THR A 129 7.18 10.35 5.99
C THR A 129 8.45 10.35 5.17
N PHE A 130 8.35 10.83 3.93
CA PHE A 130 9.46 10.85 2.98
C PHE A 130 9.74 12.27 2.51
N GLY A 131 11.02 12.60 2.37
CA GLY A 131 11.50 13.69 1.54
C GLY A 131 11.41 13.31 0.07
N ALA A 132 12.49 13.49 -0.69
CA ALA A 132 12.53 13.11 -2.09
C ALA A 132 12.77 11.60 -2.26
N VAL A 133 12.09 10.98 -3.22
CA VAL A 133 12.15 9.52 -3.45
C VAL A 133 12.44 9.20 -4.91
N TRP A 134 13.36 8.27 -5.10
CA TRP A 134 13.86 7.84 -6.40
C TRP A 134 13.67 6.33 -6.51
N ALA A 135 12.70 5.91 -7.33
CA ALA A 135 12.22 4.54 -7.36
C ALA A 135 12.02 4.07 -8.81
N PRO A 136 13.02 3.45 -9.46
CA PRO A 136 14.37 3.15 -8.95
C PRO A 136 15.36 4.32 -9.07
N ASN A 137 16.56 4.20 -8.49
CA ASN A 137 17.63 5.19 -8.59
C ASN A 137 18.64 4.89 -9.71
N GLY A 138 19.04 3.65 -9.99
CA GLY A 138 20.03 3.37 -11.04
C GLY A 138 19.45 2.78 -12.33
N ALA A 139 20.31 2.67 -13.34
CA ALA A 139 19.97 2.03 -14.61
C ALA A 139 19.88 0.50 -14.45
N GLY A 140 18.86 -0.11 -15.04
CA GLY A 140 18.56 -1.54 -14.88
C GLY A 140 17.93 -1.92 -13.53
N ASP A 141 17.89 -1.00 -12.57
CA ASP A 141 17.34 -1.24 -11.24
C ASP A 141 15.81 -1.25 -11.23
N SER A 142 15.22 -1.82 -10.18
CA SER A 142 13.78 -1.89 -9.99
C SER A 142 13.34 -1.43 -8.60
N ALA A 143 12.08 -1.00 -8.50
CA ALA A 143 11.48 -0.60 -7.23
C ALA A 143 10.05 -1.15 -7.09
N VAL A 144 9.72 -1.66 -5.90
CA VAL A 144 8.37 -2.10 -5.56
C VAL A 144 7.95 -1.43 -4.26
N ILE A 145 6.84 -0.69 -4.28
CA ILE A 145 6.28 -0.03 -3.12
C ILE A 145 4.87 -0.57 -2.92
N THR A 146 4.59 -1.17 -1.78
CA THR A 146 3.24 -1.64 -1.42
C THR A 146 2.76 -0.95 -0.16
N GLN A 147 1.52 -0.50 -0.19
CA GLN A 147 0.83 0.05 0.97
C GLN A 147 -0.53 -0.62 1.10
N SER A 148 -0.68 -1.48 2.10
CA SER A 148 -1.93 -2.21 2.40
C SER A 148 -2.72 -1.59 3.55
N GLY A 149 -2.16 -0.60 4.24
CA GLY A 149 -2.79 0.14 5.32
C GLY A 149 -1.90 1.30 5.79
N GLY A 150 -2.16 1.82 6.99
CA GLY A 150 -1.37 2.91 7.55
C GLY A 150 -1.49 4.25 6.79
N SER A 151 -0.51 5.12 6.97
CA SER A 151 -0.45 6.44 6.32
C SER A 151 0.95 6.77 5.82
N SER A 152 1.07 7.20 4.57
CA SER A 152 2.33 7.73 4.01
C SER A 152 2.18 9.19 3.58
N THR A 153 3.20 10.00 3.87
CA THR A 153 3.30 11.38 3.41
C THR A 153 4.60 11.58 2.64
N TRP A 154 4.49 11.98 1.38
CA TRP A 154 5.61 12.18 0.45
C TRP A 154 5.79 13.68 0.25
N ASN A 155 6.64 14.29 1.07
CA ASN A 155 6.87 15.73 1.11
C ASN A 155 7.78 16.23 -0.01
N GLY A 156 8.73 15.42 -0.43
CA GLY A 156 9.58 15.73 -1.57
C GLY A 156 9.01 15.23 -2.89
N ARG A 157 9.76 15.46 -3.96
CA ARG A 157 9.44 14.92 -5.28
C ARG A 157 9.62 13.40 -5.30
N VAL A 158 8.67 12.69 -5.90
CA VAL A 158 8.71 11.24 -6.09
C VAL A 158 8.88 10.93 -7.56
N TYR A 159 9.93 10.19 -7.90
CA TYR A 159 10.19 9.66 -9.23
C TYR A 159 9.90 8.16 -9.24
N LEU A 160 8.65 7.79 -9.47
CA LEU A 160 8.28 6.39 -9.74
C LEU A 160 8.62 6.08 -11.20
N GLY A 161 9.37 5.03 -11.45
CA GLY A 161 10.02 4.76 -12.75
C GLY A 161 11.38 5.46 -12.91
N GLY A 162 11.91 6.02 -11.82
CA GLY A 162 13.25 6.62 -11.76
C GLY A 162 13.41 7.95 -12.48
N ALA A 163 14.49 8.67 -12.13
CA ALA A 163 14.79 10.00 -12.65
C ALA A 163 15.88 10.01 -13.76
N TYR A 164 16.58 8.89 -13.93
CA TYR A 164 17.65 8.75 -14.92
C TYR A 164 17.21 7.85 -16.06
N ALA A 165 17.70 8.16 -17.27
CA ALA A 165 17.53 7.30 -18.43
C ALA A 165 18.11 5.90 -18.15
N GLY A 166 17.34 4.85 -18.50
CA GLY A 166 17.73 3.46 -18.31
C GLY A 166 17.27 2.80 -17.02
N ALA A 167 16.53 3.50 -16.14
CA ALA A 167 15.75 2.87 -15.08
C ALA A 167 14.83 1.78 -15.66
N ALA A 168 14.78 0.58 -15.07
CA ALA A 168 14.04 -0.53 -15.64
C ALA A 168 12.54 -0.42 -15.37
N ASN A 169 12.10 -0.82 -14.17
CA ASN A 169 10.67 -0.90 -13.83
C ASN A 169 10.42 -0.40 -12.41
N ALA A 170 9.29 0.27 -12.21
CA ALA A 170 8.78 0.57 -10.88
C ALA A 170 7.30 0.23 -10.76
N ALA A 171 6.92 -0.31 -9.61
CA ALA A 171 5.53 -0.55 -9.27
C ALA A 171 5.22 0.05 -7.90
N MET A 172 4.12 0.79 -7.80
CA MET A 172 3.53 1.20 -6.54
C MET A 172 2.10 0.68 -6.47
N THR A 173 1.73 0.04 -5.37
CA THR A 173 0.35 -0.41 -5.11
C THR A 173 -0.14 0.15 -3.80
N VAL A 174 -1.31 0.79 -3.83
CA VAL A 174 -2.03 1.26 -2.64
C VAL A 174 -3.37 0.53 -2.57
N SER A 175 -3.46 -0.47 -1.70
CA SER A 175 -4.67 -1.27 -1.50
C SER A 175 -5.39 -0.99 -0.18
N GLY A 176 -4.79 -0.18 0.70
CA GLY A 176 -5.41 0.31 1.92
C GLY A 176 -4.65 1.51 2.50
N GLY A 177 -5.25 2.15 3.51
CA GLY A 177 -4.67 3.33 4.14
C GLY A 177 -4.73 4.58 3.25
N THR A 178 -3.86 5.56 3.52
CA THR A 178 -3.78 6.82 2.75
C THR A 178 -2.35 7.13 2.35
N ALA A 179 -2.12 7.45 1.07
CA ALA A 179 -0.86 7.98 0.56
C ALA A 179 -1.04 9.43 0.11
N THR A 180 -0.36 10.38 0.77
CA THR A 180 -0.46 11.81 0.48
C THR A 180 0.83 12.34 -0.15
N PHE A 181 0.75 12.88 -1.35
CA PHE A 181 1.87 13.48 -2.07
C PHE A 181 1.77 15.00 -1.99
N ASN A 182 2.66 15.63 -1.20
CA ASN A 182 2.75 17.07 -1.06
C ASN A 182 3.74 17.71 -2.05
N GLY A 183 4.73 16.94 -2.49
CA GLY A 183 5.60 17.29 -3.60
C GLY A 183 5.05 16.80 -4.94
N ARG A 184 5.83 17.02 -6.01
CA ARG A 184 5.51 16.47 -7.33
C ARG A 184 5.63 14.94 -7.32
N PHE A 185 4.64 14.26 -7.87
CA PHE A 185 4.59 12.82 -8.07
C PHE A 185 4.64 12.49 -9.56
N ASP A 186 5.77 11.95 -10.00
CA ASP A 186 5.96 11.49 -11.37
C ASP A 186 5.81 9.97 -11.44
N VAL A 187 4.90 9.50 -12.29
CA VAL A 187 4.76 8.10 -12.70
C VAL A 187 5.39 7.97 -14.08
N GLY A 188 6.50 7.23 -14.13
CA GLY A 188 7.29 6.91 -15.32
C GLY A 188 8.16 8.05 -15.84
N ALA A 189 8.80 8.82 -14.95
CA ALA A 189 9.60 9.98 -15.37
C ALA A 189 10.72 9.66 -16.37
N SER A 190 11.31 8.47 -16.31
CA SER A 190 12.38 8.05 -17.24
C SER A 190 12.29 6.59 -17.68
N GLY A 191 11.77 5.70 -16.83
CA GLY A 191 11.44 4.31 -17.16
C GLY A 191 9.94 4.03 -17.15
N SER A 192 9.54 2.79 -17.42
CA SER A 192 8.15 2.34 -17.23
C SER A 192 7.80 2.28 -15.75
N ALA A 193 6.60 2.76 -15.42
CA ALA A 193 6.07 2.70 -14.07
C ALA A 193 4.61 2.28 -14.07
N ARG A 194 4.23 1.57 -13.02
CA ARG A 194 2.85 1.22 -12.72
C ARG A 194 2.45 1.77 -11.36
N LEU A 195 1.30 2.43 -11.30
CA LEU A 195 0.65 2.82 -10.06
C LEU A 195 -0.71 2.13 -10.01
N ASP A 196 -0.86 1.19 -9.09
CA ASP A 196 -2.12 0.51 -8.81
C ASP A 196 -2.81 1.12 -7.58
N VAL A 197 -4.09 1.44 -7.69
CA VAL A 197 -4.94 1.79 -6.56
C VAL A 197 -6.10 0.81 -6.51
N LYS A 198 -6.26 0.15 -5.35
CA LYS A 198 -7.17 -0.99 -5.19
C LYS A 198 -8.07 -0.81 -3.98
N GLY A 199 -9.32 -1.22 -4.10
CA GLY A 199 -10.25 -1.34 -2.97
C GLY A 199 -10.31 -0.09 -2.09
N ALA A 200 -9.94 -0.23 -0.81
CA ALA A 200 -9.97 0.84 0.19
C ALA A 200 -8.74 1.76 0.18
N GLY A 201 -7.80 1.56 -0.75
CA GLY A 201 -6.63 2.41 -0.92
C GLY A 201 -6.99 3.83 -1.37
N ARG A 202 -6.37 4.83 -0.74
CA ARG A 202 -6.57 6.25 -1.08
C ARG A 202 -5.25 6.91 -1.48
N VAL A 203 -5.24 7.59 -2.63
CA VAL A 203 -4.10 8.36 -3.11
C VAL A 203 -4.50 9.83 -3.24
N ILE A 204 -3.82 10.69 -2.50
CA ILE A 204 -4.12 12.13 -2.48
C ILE A 204 -2.89 12.87 -2.96
N VAL A 205 -2.98 13.50 -4.13
CA VAL A 205 -2.02 14.52 -4.55
C VAL A 205 -2.54 15.85 -4.02
N SER A 206 -1.82 16.43 -3.06
CA SER A 206 -2.30 17.57 -2.28
C SER A 206 -2.37 18.85 -3.11
N SER A 207 -2.89 19.93 -2.53
CA SER A 207 -2.99 21.23 -3.20
C SER A 207 -1.64 21.84 -3.60
N THR A 208 -0.56 21.42 -2.95
CA THR A 208 0.81 21.88 -3.26
C THR A 208 1.58 20.92 -4.17
N GLY A 209 1.10 19.69 -4.32
CA GLY A 209 1.73 18.66 -5.17
C GLY A 209 1.44 18.86 -6.65
N GLU A 210 2.04 18.05 -7.51
CA GLU A 210 1.69 17.98 -8.94
C GLU A 210 1.75 16.52 -9.37
N MET A 211 0.87 16.07 -10.26
CA MET A 211 0.92 14.70 -10.79
C MET A 211 1.33 14.69 -12.25
N TYR A 212 2.28 13.83 -12.61
CA TYR A 212 2.64 13.59 -14.02
C TYR A 212 2.61 12.09 -14.28
N VAL A 213 1.85 11.68 -15.30
CA VAL A 213 1.81 10.30 -15.77
C VAL A 213 2.37 10.28 -17.17
N ASN A 214 3.52 9.62 -17.33
CA ASN A 214 4.26 9.63 -18.59
C ASN A 214 3.76 8.55 -19.54
N GLY A 215 4.03 8.74 -20.84
CA GLY A 215 3.42 7.96 -21.92
C GLY A 215 3.72 6.46 -21.96
N SER A 216 4.64 5.93 -21.15
CA SER A 216 4.88 4.48 -21.02
C SER A 216 4.36 3.90 -19.69
N SER A 217 3.59 4.70 -18.96
CA SER A 217 3.13 4.34 -17.62
C SER A 217 1.73 3.77 -17.61
N ILE A 218 1.45 2.99 -16.57
CA ILE A 218 0.16 2.38 -16.34
C ILE A 218 -0.43 2.91 -15.04
N LEU A 219 -1.69 3.37 -15.10
CA LEU A 219 -2.52 3.55 -13.92
C LEU A 219 -3.47 2.35 -13.83
N GLY A 220 -3.28 1.53 -12.81
CA GLY A 220 -4.13 0.39 -12.55
C GLY A 220 -5.18 0.71 -11.50
N PHE A 221 -6.43 0.32 -11.76
CA PHE A 221 -7.57 0.56 -10.90
C PHE A 221 -8.28 -0.76 -10.64
N THR A 222 -8.25 -1.23 -9.40
CA THR A 222 -9.02 -2.41 -8.99
C THR A 222 -10.23 -1.98 -8.16
N VAL A 223 -11.41 -2.08 -8.75
CA VAL A 223 -12.67 -1.63 -8.15
C VAL A 223 -13.27 -2.74 -7.30
N ALA A 224 -13.66 -2.42 -6.07
CA ALA A 224 -14.50 -3.30 -5.26
C ALA A 224 -15.96 -3.23 -5.76
N SER A 225 -16.71 -4.32 -5.64
CA SER A 225 -18.08 -4.43 -6.18
C SER A 225 -19.04 -3.31 -5.71
N ALA A 226 -20.08 -3.05 -6.51
CA ALA A 226 -20.97 -1.89 -6.45
C ALA A 226 -21.66 -1.59 -5.09
N SER A 227 -21.64 -2.51 -4.12
CA SER A 227 -22.25 -2.32 -2.80
C SER A 227 -21.52 -1.35 -1.86
N GLN A 228 -20.26 -0.96 -2.16
CA GLN A 228 -19.47 -0.06 -1.29
C GLN A 228 -19.34 1.38 -1.80
N GLY A 229 -19.99 1.72 -2.92
CA GLY A 229 -19.77 2.99 -3.60
C GLY A 229 -18.51 2.91 -4.49
N PRO A 230 -18.59 3.26 -5.77
CA PRO A 230 -17.57 2.91 -6.76
C PRO A 230 -16.44 3.94 -6.78
N MET A 231 -15.79 4.17 -5.64
CA MET A 231 -14.72 5.14 -5.57
C MET A 231 -13.40 4.46 -5.27
N ILE A 232 -12.55 4.43 -6.29
CA ILE A 232 -11.13 4.50 -6.03
C ILE A 232 -10.84 5.99 -5.77
N ASP A 233 -10.46 6.33 -4.55
CA ASP A 233 -10.23 7.72 -4.15
C ASP A 233 -8.79 8.13 -4.50
N MET A 234 -8.55 8.32 -5.80
CA MET A 234 -7.44 9.12 -6.26
C MET A 234 -7.91 10.57 -6.45
N SER A 235 -7.35 11.49 -5.67
CA SER A 235 -7.72 12.91 -5.69
C SER A 235 -6.51 13.78 -6.02
N CYS A 236 -6.60 14.63 -7.05
CA CYS A 236 -5.58 15.63 -7.39
C CYS A 236 -6.09 17.04 -7.06
N LEU A 237 -5.70 17.53 -5.88
CA LEU A 237 -6.19 18.79 -5.31
C LEU A 237 -5.40 20.01 -5.78
N SER A 238 -4.22 19.82 -6.39
CA SER A 238 -3.36 20.93 -6.84
C SER A 238 -3.87 21.68 -8.05
N GLY A 239 -4.86 21.12 -8.74
CA GLY A 239 -5.27 21.63 -10.05
C GLY A 239 -4.24 21.35 -11.15
N LYS A 240 -3.15 20.62 -10.86
CA LYS A 240 -2.05 20.37 -11.79
C LYS A 240 -1.75 18.87 -11.89
N ALA A 241 -2.48 18.19 -12.77
CA ALA A 241 -2.07 16.89 -13.29
C ALA A 241 -1.73 17.01 -14.78
N ASN A 242 -0.86 16.15 -15.27
CA ASN A 242 -0.59 16.00 -16.69
C ASN A 242 -0.53 14.51 -17.03
N PHE A 243 -1.39 14.11 -17.97
CA PHE A 243 -1.43 12.77 -18.54
C PHE A 243 -0.85 12.85 -19.94
N ASN A 244 0.39 12.38 -20.10
CA ASN A 244 1.10 12.41 -21.37
C ASN A 244 0.58 11.32 -22.30
N ALA A 245 0.53 11.63 -23.60
CA ALA A 245 0.09 10.69 -24.63
C ALA A 245 0.85 9.36 -24.57
N GLY A 246 0.12 8.26 -24.66
CA GLY A 246 0.65 6.89 -24.66
C GLY A 246 0.42 6.14 -23.35
N MET A 247 0.08 6.84 -22.26
CA MET A 247 -0.21 6.16 -20.99
C MET A 247 -1.43 5.26 -21.11
N SER A 248 -1.47 4.19 -20.31
CA SER A 248 -2.58 3.25 -20.29
C SER A 248 -3.28 3.19 -18.92
N VAL A 249 -4.60 3.06 -18.95
CA VAL A 249 -5.45 2.76 -17.80
C VAL A 249 -5.77 1.28 -17.84
N ASP A 250 -5.44 0.57 -16.78
CA ASP A 250 -5.71 -0.86 -16.60
C ASP A 250 -6.80 -1.02 -15.54
N MET A 251 -7.85 -1.78 -15.84
CA MET A 251 -9.03 -1.94 -15.02
C MET A 251 -9.17 -3.38 -14.54
N ALA A 252 -9.49 -3.54 -13.26
CA ALA A 252 -9.81 -4.84 -12.70
C ALA A 252 -10.99 -4.72 -11.72
N VAL A 253 -11.73 -5.80 -11.53
CA VAL A 253 -12.82 -5.90 -10.54
C VAL A 253 -12.43 -6.93 -9.50
N GLU A 254 -12.59 -6.60 -8.22
CA GLU A 254 -12.36 -7.53 -7.11
C GLU A 254 -13.63 -7.71 -6.27
N GLY A 255 -13.92 -8.96 -5.90
CA GLY A 255 -14.99 -9.26 -4.93
C GLY A 255 -16.41 -9.00 -5.42
N GLY A 256 -16.68 -9.11 -6.73
CA GLY A 256 -18.05 -9.13 -7.26
C GLY A 256 -18.15 -8.75 -8.74
N ALA A 257 -19.21 -8.00 -9.08
CA ALA A 257 -19.53 -7.65 -10.45
C ALA A 257 -19.73 -6.13 -10.62
N VAL A 258 -19.38 -5.64 -11.80
CA VAL A 258 -19.79 -4.35 -12.35
C VAL A 258 -20.63 -4.64 -13.60
N TYR A 259 -21.84 -4.10 -13.65
CA TYR A 259 -22.77 -4.41 -14.74
C TYR A 259 -22.66 -3.39 -15.88
N ALA A 260 -23.04 -3.81 -17.08
CA ALA A 260 -23.05 -2.96 -18.26
C ALA A 260 -23.81 -1.64 -18.00
N GLY A 261 -23.22 -0.53 -18.44
CA GLY A 261 -23.73 0.83 -18.25
C GLY A 261 -23.38 1.47 -16.90
N GLN A 262 -22.85 0.71 -15.93
CA GLN A 262 -22.40 1.29 -14.66
C GLN A 262 -21.10 2.07 -14.83
N THR A 263 -20.96 3.14 -14.05
CA THR A 263 -19.80 4.02 -14.05
C THR A 263 -19.08 3.96 -12.71
N VAL A 264 -17.75 3.92 -12.75
CA VAL A 264 -16.87 3.98 -11.59
C VAL A 264 -16.05 5.27 -11.65
N ASN A 265 -15.94 5.97 -10.53
CA ASN A 265 -15.05 7.12 -10.41
C ASN A 265 -13.62 6.65 -10.13
N LEU A 266 -12.65 7.12 -10.92
CA LEU A 266 -11.25 6.74 -10.82
C LEU A 266 -10.37 7.84 -10.24
N ILE A 267 -10.47 9.05 -10.81
CA ILE A 267 -9.65 10.20 -10.43
C ILE A 267 -10.53 11.43 -10.30
N ARG A 268 -10.49 12.09 -9.15
CA ARG A 268 -11.11 13.41 -8.95
C ARG A 268 -10.11 14.52 -9.22
N TRP A 269 -10.40 15.35 -10.21
CA TRP A 269 -9.58 16.50 -10.54
C TRP A 269 -10.35 17.56 -11.33
N ALA A 270 -10.42 18.78 -10.81
CA ALA A 270 -11.15 19.89 -11.41
C ALA A 270 -10.59 20.42 -12.75
N GLY A 271 -9.39 19.99 -13.15
CA GLY A 271 -8.73 20.42 -14.39
C GLY A 271 -8.79 19.39 -15.52
N LEU A 272 -9.61 18.34 -15.40
CA LEU A 272 -9.79 17.35 -16.46
C LEU A 272 -10.41 17.97 -17.72
N THR A 273 -9.91 17.56 -18.87
CA THR A 273 -10.36 18.06 -20.18
C THR A 273 -10.30 16.94 -21.20
N ASP A 274 -10.98 17.10 -22.33
CA ASP A 274 -10.95 16.12 -23.42
C ASP A 274 -9.54 15.88 -23.96
N THR A 275 -8.64 16.86 -23.86
CA THR A 275 -7.21 16.68 -24.18
C THR A 275 -6.56 15.63 -23.28
N HIS A 276 -6.88 15.65 -21.98
CA HIS A 276 -6.38 14.63 -21.06
C HIS A 276 -6.94 13.25 -21.41
N LEU A 277 -8.24 13.16 -21.70
CA LEU A 277 -8.87 11.91 -22.09
C LEU A 277 -8.27 11.36 -23.39
N GLY A 278 -8.02 12.22 -24.38
CA GLY A 278 -7.40 11.85 -25.66
C GLY A 278 -5.94 11.38 -25.57
N ASN A 279 -5.25 11.65 -24.45
CA ASN A 279 -3.91 11.16 -24.19
C ASN A 279 -3.89 9.77 -23.51
N MET A 280 -5.04 9.32 -23.01
CA MET A 280 -5.19 8.04 -22.30
C MET A 280 -5.64 6.94 -23.26
N SER A 281 -5.16 5.73 -23.02
CA SER A 281 -5.66 4.51 -23.64
C SER A 281 -6.10 3.52 -22.57
N LEU A 282 -7.00 2.60 -22.90
CA LEU A 282 -7.22 1.42 -22.06
C LEU A 282 -6.14 0.39 -22.33
N PHE A 283 -5.80 -0.41 -21.32
CA PHE A 283 -4.96 -1.58 -21.50
C PHE A 283 -5.64 -2.58 -22.45
N LEU A 284 -4.86 -3.39 -23.18
CA LEU A 284 -5.37 -4.20 -24.29
C LEU A 284 -6.54 -5.11 -23.88
N ASP A 285 -6.47 -5.70 -22.69
CA ASP A 285 -7.49 -6.63 -22.19
C ASP A 285 -8.78 -5.91 -21.74
N ASP A 286 -8.74 -4.59 -21.55
CA ASP A 286 -9.88 -3.76 -21.15
C ASP A 286 -10.62 -3.14 -22.33
N MET A 287 -10.02 -3.17 -23.52
CA MET A 287 -10.61 -2.60 -24.72
C MET A 287 -11.89 -3.35 -25.11
N GLY A 288 -13.00 -2.63 -25.18
CA GLY A 288 -14.33 -3.21 -25.45
C GLY A 288 -15.05 -3.74 -24.21
N VAL A 289 -14.38 -3.74 -23.05
CA VAL A 289 -14.98 -4.01 -21.74
C VAL A 289 -15.30 -2.71 -21.01
N TRP A 290 -14.40 -1.73 -21.11
CA TRP A 290 -14.53 -0.42 -20.49
C TRP A 290 -14.52 0.72 -21.51
N GLU A 291 -15.08 1.85 -21.11
CA GLU A 291 -14.99 3.13 -21.80
C GLU A 291 -14.55 4.20 -20.78
N LEU A 292 -13.51 4.96 -21.11
CA LEU A 292 -13.10 6.11 -20.30
C LEU A 292 -13.93 7.34 -20.69
N GLN A 293 -14.41 8.07 -19.69
CA GLN A 293 -15.17 9.29 -19.90
C GLN A 293 -14.89 10.32 -18.80
N ILE A 294 -15.23 11.57 -19.07
CA ILE A 294 -15.21 12.64 -18.06
C ILE A 294 -16.64 12.81 -17.52
N GLY A 295 -16.78 12.69 -16.20
CA GLY A 295 -18.02 12.91 -15.47
C GLY A 295 -17.87 13.97 -14.40
N GLN A 296 -18.87 14.02 -13.50
CA GLN A 296 -18.83 14.85 -12.31
C GLN A 296 -19.24 14.03 -11.09
N TYR A 297 -18.56 14.27 -9.97
CA TYR A 297 -18.91 13.70 -8.67
C TYR A 297 -18.69 14.75 -7.58
N GLU A 298 -19.76 15.07 -6.83
CA GLU A 298 -19.79 16.15 -5.83
C GLU A 298 -19.34 17.52 -6.38
N GLY A 299 -19.71 17.81 -7.64
CA GLY A 299 -19.40 19.10 -8.28
C GLY A 299 -17.95 19.25 -8.75
N VAL A 300 -17.13 18.19 -8.64
CA VAL A 300 -15.76 18.15 -9.18
C VAL A 300 -15.72 17.22 -10.39
N GLN A 301 -14.98 17.60 -11.43
CA GLN A 301 -14.75 16.73 -12.57
C GLN A 301 -14.03 15.44 -12.15
N THR A 302 -14.42 14.33 -12.77
CA THR A 302 -13.87 13.01 -12.47
C THR A 302 -13.57 12.25 -13.75
N LEU A 303 -12.42 11.59 -13.79
CA LEU A 303 -12.18 10.50 -14.73
C LEU A 303 -13.01 9.31 -14.27
N GLN A 304 -13.80 8.76 -15.19
CA GLN A 304 -14.66 7.62 -14.93
C GLN A 304 -14.37 6.50 -15.92
N ALA A 305 -14.58 5.26 -15.48
CA ALA A 305 -14.70 4.11 -16.37
C ALA A 305 -16.14 3.63 -16.37
N LYS A 306 -16.70 3.47 -17.56
CA LYS A 306 -18.04 2.91 -17.79
C LYS A 306 -17.91 1.50 -18.31
N ALA A 307 -18.57 0.55 -17.67
CA ALA A 307 -18.61 -0.83 -18.14
C ALA A 307 -19.48 -0.93 -19.40
N LEU A 308 -18.96 -1.52 -20.46
CA LEU A 308 -19.67 -1.79 -21.72
C LEU A 308 -20.35 -3.16 -21.71
N VAL A 309 -19.83 -4.08 -20.90
CA VAL A 309 -20.34 -5.43 -20.69
C VAL A 309 -20.39 -5.73 -19.18
N ASP A 310 -21.06 -6.80 -18.79
CA ASP A 310 -21.01 -7.28 -17.42
C ASP A 310 -19.60 -7.81 -17.10
N VAL A 311 -18.94 -7.19 -16.13
CA VAL A 311 -17.62 -7.57 -15.63
C VAL A 311 -17.81 -8.30 -14.32
N VAL A 312 -17.77 -9.64 -14.37
CA VAL A 312 -17.97 -10.49 -13.20
C VAL A 312 -16.65 -11.13 -12.82
N ASN A 313 -16.12 -10.81 -11.65
CA ASN A 313 -15.03 -11.58 -11.08
C ASN A 313 -15.64 -12.82 -10.40
N VAL A 314 -15.75 -13.91 -11.16
CA VAL A 314 -16.22 -15.20 -10.65
C VAL A 314 -15.07 -15.82 -9.84
N PRO A 315 -15.22 -16.04 -8.52
CA PRO A 315 -14.22 -16.79 -7.77
C PRO A 315 -14.01 -18.14 -8.45
N GLU A 316 -12.76 -18.50 -8.75
CA GLU A 316 -12.47 -19.72 -9.50
C GLU A 316 -13.18 -20.94 -8.89
N PRO A 317 -13.65 -21.91 -9.70
CA PRO A 317 -14.50 -23.02 -9.23
C PRO A 317 -13.87 -24.00 -8.23
N ALA A 318 -12.63 -23.79 -7.78
CA ALA A 318 -11.91 -24.71 -6.90
C ALA A 318 -12.61 -24.92 -5.55
N THR A 319 -13.37 -23.95 -5.05
CA THR A 319 -14.09 -24.06 -3.76
C THR A 319 -15.43 -24.80 -3.88
N MET A 320 -16.02 -24.88 -5.08
CA MET A 320 -17.30 -25.58 -5.32
C MET A 320 -17.11 -27.08 -5.53
N GLY A 321 -15.93 -27.52 -6.00
CA GLY A 321 -15.60 -28.95 -6.17
C GLY A 321 -15.49 -29.73 -4.85
N LEU A 322 -15.12 -29.08 -3.74
CA LEU A 322 -14.94 -29.75 -2.45
C LEU A 322 -16.27 -30.07 -1.75
N LEU A 323 -17.31 -29.26 -1.97
CA LEU A 323 -18.66 -29.53 -1.43
C LEU A 323 -19.37 -30.65 -2.21
N GLY A 324 -19.06 -30.83 -3.50
CA GLY A 324 -19.54 -31.96 -4.30
C GLY A 324 -18.90 -33.30 -3.92
N LEU A 325 -17.61 -33.31 -3.56
CA LEU A 325 -16.91 -34.53 -3.14
C LEU A 325 -17.18 -34.92 -1.68
N GLY A 326 -17.48 -33.95 -0.79
CA GLY A 326 -17.85 -34.23 0.61
C GLY A 326 -19.16 -35.00 0.79
N LEU A 327 -20.15 -34.78 -0.11
CA LEU A 327 -21.44 -35.48 -0.07
C LEU A 327 -21.37 -36.91 -0.63
N VAL A 328 -20.49 -37.17 -1.61
CA VAL A 328 -20.28 -38.53 -2.14
C VAL A 328 -19.50 -39.40 -1.14
N GLY A 329 -18.57 -38.81 -0.38
CA GLY A 329 -17.87 -39.50 0.70
C GLY A 329 -18.76 -39.93 1.88
N LEU A 330 -19.81 -39.15 2.20
CA LEU A 330 -20.75 -39.51 3.27
C LEU A 330 -21.79 -40.58 2.84
N ALA A 331 -22.12 -40.68 1.56
CA ALA A 331 -23.03 -41.71 1.04
C ALA A 331 -22.37 -43.10 0.95
N MET A 332 -21.04 -43.19 0.82
CA MET A 332 -20.33 -44.48 0.74
C MET A 332 -19.98 -45.12 2.09
N ARG A 333 -20.16 -44.43 3.24
CA ARG A 333 -19.82 -44.97 4.58
C ARG A 333 -21.03 -45.51 5.37
N ARG A 334 -22.09 -45.96 4.69
CA ARG A 334 -23.28 -46.57 5.36
C ARG A 334 -23.68 -47.95 4.84
N ARG A 335 -22.70 -48.73 4.35
CA ARG A 335 -22.83 -50.17 4.15
C ARG A 335 -21.57 -50.90 4.61
N ARG A 336 -21.45 -51.12 5.93
CA ARG A 336 -20.96 -52.36 6.55
C ARG A 336 -21.67 -52.52 7.87
#